data_AF-A0A8T1TQ41-F1
#
_entry.id   AF-A0A8T1TQ41-F1
#
_cell.length_a   1.000
_cell.length_b   1.000
_cell.length_c   1.000
_cell.angle_alpha   90.00
_cell.angle_beta   90.00
_cell.angle_gamma   90.00
#
_symmetry.space_group_name_H-M   'P 1'
#
loop_
_entity.id
_entity.type
_entity.pdbx_description
1 polymer ?
#
loop_
_entity_poly.entity_id
_entity_poly.type
_entity_poly.pdbx_seq_one_letter_code
_entity_poly.pdbx_strand_id
1 'polypeptide(L)'
;ADQEKLSSVVAEARGWESVNDYSASRFGDIMTFVTEILGGSYEEWEPREDSQLAELIGIMIIRMSAFRDSHVQQGRLYDVHGWLYKMSGISFSLTLDLKSMPPPHTTGVYVTPNQGFHTMEDVEEGFDRLSKAKATKSFGFLTMTSYTFLATVLMTQNQKLLPIDELVRFNENLQVLEELNVEGESWAVLQSYQTLEKILYLMRVFMHQRPEYLESSTGTVDTLLALFPPSKRPIFVYPSSTTAEPGSETFVDEFSDE
;
A
#
# COMPACT_ATOMS: atom_id res chain seq x y z
N ALA A 1 -11.61 28.73 5.13
CA ALA A 1 -12.83 28.06 5.61
C ALA A 1 -12.75 26.54 5.45
N ASP A 2 -12.94 25.97 4.25
CA ASP A 2 -12.95 24.49 4.09
C ASP A 2 -11.58 23.85 4.32
N GLN A 3 -10.49 24.43 3.81
CA GLN A 3 -9.15 23.89 4.01
C GLN A 3 -8.72 23.95 5.49
N GLU A 4 -9.07 25.01 6.22
CA GLU A 4 -8.84 25.11 7.67
C GLU A 4 -9.67 24.09 8.46
N LYS A 5 -10.94 23.90 8.06
CA LYS A 5 -11.81 22.88 8.63
C LYS A 5 -11.26 21.47 8.35
N LEU A 6 -10.72 21.22 7.15
CA LEU A 6 -10.06 19.98 6.80
C LEU A 6 -8.86 19.71 7.72
N SER A 7 -7.98 20.70 7.91
CA SER A 7 -6.85 20.55 8.85
C SER A 7 -7.32 20.22 10.28
N SER A 8 -8.40 20.84 10.75
CA SER A 8 -8.97 20.55 12.07
C SER A 8 -9.56 19.14 12.16
N VAL A 9 -10.29 18.69 11.14
CA VAL A 9 -10.90 17.35 11.10
C VAL A 9 -9.84 16.27 11.01
N VAL A 10 -8.77 16.50 10.24
CA VAL A 10 -7.63 15.57 10.18
C VAL A 10 -6.92 15.47 11.52
N ALA A 11 -6.71 16.60 12.20
CA ALA A 11 -6.11 16.60 13.54
C ALA A 11 -6.96 15.82 14.55
N GLU A 12 -8.28 15.97 14.51
CA GLU A 12 -9.22 15.15 15.30
C GLU A 12 -9.11 13.66 14.94
N ALA A 13 -9.17 13.33 13.65
CA ALA A 13 -9.21 11.95 13.16
C ALA A 13 -7.92 11.16 13.47
N ARG A 14 -6.77 11.83 13.53
CA ARG A 14 -5.50 11.24 13.97
C ARG A 14 -5.55 10.76 15.42
N GLY A 15 -6.37 11.37 16.25
CA GLY A 15 -6.55 11.00 17.66
C GLY A 15 -7.56 9.87 17.87
N TRP A 16 -8.20 9.36 16.83
CA TRP A 16 -9.05 8.18 16.95
C TRP A 16 -8.16 6.96 17.00
N GLU A 17 -8.03 6.33 18.16
CA GLU A 17 -7.27 5.09 18.37
C GLU A 17 -8.23 3.90 18.55
N SER A 18 -9.36 4.14 19.22
CA SER A 18 -10.42 3.19 19.56
C SER A 18 -11.73 3.47 18.82
N VAL A 19 -12.58 2.44 18.70
CA VAL A 19 -13.96 2.55 18.16
C VAL A 19 -14.86 3.50 18.96
N ASN A 20 -14.47 3.82 20.19
CA ASN A 20 -15.21 4.75 21.06
C ASN A 20 -14.82 6.21 20.85
N ASP A 21 -13.76 6.49 20.10
CA ASP A 21 -13.24 7.85 19.91
C ASP A 21 -14.02 8.66 18.87
N TYR A 22 -14.91 7.98 18.13
CA TYR A 22 -15.77 8.58 17.13
C TYR A 22 -17.15 7.92 17.12
N SER A 23 -18.18 8.72 16.86
CA SER A 23 -19.55 8.20 16.74
C SER A 23 -19.92 7.98 15.27
N ALA A 24 -20.89 7.09 15.02
CA ALA A 24 -21.46 6.91 13.69
C ALA A 24 -22.03 8.23 13.10
N SER A 25 -22.53 9.12 13.97
CA SER A 25 -22.98 10.46 13.57
C SER A 25 -21.81 11.33 13.12
N ARG A 26 -20.73 11.38 13.90
CA ARG A 26 -19.53 12.17 13.56
C ARG A 26 -18.89 11.68 12.26
N PHE A 27 -18.86 10.36 12.07
CA PHE A 27 -18.42 9.75 10.82
C PHE A 27 -19.28 10.19 9.63
N GLY A 28 -20.61 10.25 9.81
CA GLY A 28 -21.55 10.78 8.82
C GLY A 28 -21.29 12.25 8.46
N ASP A 29 -21.06 13.11 9.46
CA ASP A 29 -20.74 14.52 9.24
C ASP A 29 -19.47 14.69 8.39
N ILE A 30 -18.46 13.87 8.66
CA ILE A 30 -17.19 13.89 7.92
C ILE A 30 -17.38 13.35 6.51
N MET A 31 -18.20 12.31 6.31
CA MET A 31 -18.55 11.84 4.96
C MET A 31 -19.22 12.93 4.13
N THR A 32 -20.19 13.66 4.70
CA THR A 32 -20.83 14.79 4.04
C THR A 32 -19.81 15.86 3.68
N PHE A 33 -18.94 16.22 4.63
CA PHE A 33 -17.90 17.22 4.41
C PHE A 33 -16.91 16.84 3.28
N VAL A 34 -16.43 15.58 3.24
CA VAL A 34 -15.55 15.10 2.16
C VAL A 34 -16.27 15.12 0.81
N THR A 35 -17.56 14.75 0.78
CA THR A 35 -18.37 14.80 -0.44
C THR A 35 -18.51 16.23 -0.96
N GLU A 36 -18.77 17.18 -0.08
CA GLU A 36 -18.85 18.61 -0.42
C GLU A 36 -17.53 19.13 -0.97
N ILE A 37 -16.40 18.83 -0.31
CA ILE A 37 -15.07 19.21 -0.79
C ILE A 37 -14.80 18.65 -2.19
N LEU A 38 -15.02 17.36 -2.42
CA LEU A 38 -14.72 16.72 -3.71
C LEU A 38 -15.69 17.12 -4.84
N GLY A 39 -16.87 17.63 -4.49
CA GLY A 39 -17.85 18.19 -5.43
C GLY A 39 -17.71 19.70 -5.63
N GLY A 40 -16.93 20.38 -4.78
CA GLY A 40 -16.69 21.81 -4.82
C GLY A 40 -15.75 22.24 -5.95
N SER A 41 -15.72 23.54 -6.19
CA SER A 41 -14.75 24.19 -7.08
C SER A 41 -14.14 25.36 -6.32
N TYR A 42 -12.81 25.39 -6.28
CA TYR A 42 -12.04 26.34 -5.49
C TYR A 42 -11.01 27.01 -6.40
N GLU A 43 -10.82 28.32 -6.24
CA GLU A 43 -9.95 29.10 -7.15
C GLU A 43 -8.45 28.79 -6.95
N GLU A 44 -8.03 28.53 -5.71
CA GLU A 44 -6.62 28.38 -5.33
C GLU A 44 -6.30 27.01 -4.70
N TRP A 45 -7.26 26.08 -4.72
CA TRP A 45 -7.13 24.78 -4.09
C TRP A 45 -7.66 23.69 -5.01
N GLU A 46 -6.85 22.67 -5.26
CA GLU A 46 -7.28 21.45 -5.94
C GLU A 46 -7.43 20.34 -4.89
N PRO A 47 -8.65 20.04 -4.41
CA PRO A 47 -8.84 19.09 -3.34
C PRO A 47 -8.31 17.68 -3.66
N ARG A 48 -8.34 17.26 -4.93
CA ARG A 48 -7.86 15.93 -5.33
C ARG A 48 -6.34 15.79 -5.22
N GLU A 49 -5.63 16.91 -5.09
CA GLU A 49 -4.17 16.96 -4.91
C GLU A 49 -3.79 17.23 -3.45
N ASP A 50 -4.77 17.45 -2.56
CA ASP A 50 -4.52 17.75 -1.15
C ASP A 50 -4.19 16.49 -0.34
N SER A 51 -2.99 16.47 0.25
CA SER A 51 -2.52 15.35 1.07
C SER A 51 -3.30 15.15 2.38
N GLN A 52 -3.84 16.22 2.98
CA GLN A 52 -4.64 16.11 4.20
C GLN A 52 -6.01 15.46 3.89
N LEU A 53 -6.59 15.75 2.72
CA LEU A 53 -7.81 15.09 2.27
C LEU A 53 -7.57 13.61 2.00
N ALA A 54 -6.46 13.28 1.34
CA ALA A 54 -6.03 11.90 1.10
C ALA A 54 -5.85 11.13 2.42
N GLU A 55 -5.19 11.74 3.41
CA GLU A 55 -4.98 11.18 4.74
C GLU A 55 -6.32 10.93 5.46
N LEU A 56 -7.23 11.90 5.44
CA LEU A 56 -8.55 11.75 6.05
C LEU A 56 -9.31 10.56 5.47
N ILE A 57 -9.34 10.43 4.13
CA ILE A 57 -9.96 9.30 3.44
C ILE A 57 -9.32 7.97 3.88
N GLY A 58 -7.99 7.93 4.00
CA GLY A 58 -7.26 6.75 4.49
C GLY A 58 -7.65 6.36 5.91
N ILE A 59 -7.70 7.32 6.84
CA ILE A 59 -8.14 7.10 8.22
C ILE A 59 -9.59 6.57 8.22
N MET A 60 -10.47 7.15 7.40
CA MET A 60 -11.85 6.70 7.29
C MET A 60 -11.96 5.25 6.83
N ILE A 61 -11.20 4.81 5.82
CA ILE A 61 -11.20 3.40 5.36
C ILE A 61 -10.84 2.45 6.49
N ILE A 62 -9.77 2.76 7.24
CA ILE A 62 -9.32 1.93 8.37
C ILE A 62 -10.43 1.87 9.42
N ARG A 63 -10.99 3.01 9.80
CA ARG A 63 -12.01 3.11 10.86
C ARG A 63 -13.35 2.50 10.44
N MET A 64 -13.62 2.42 9.14
CA MET A 64 -14.80 1.73 8.63
C MET A 64 -14.80 0.24 8.89
N SER A 65 -13.63 -0.42 8.81
CA SER A 65 -13.52 -1.86 9.09
C SER A 65 -13.84 -2.24 10.54
N ALA A 66 -13.91 -1.26 11.46
CA ALA A 66 -14.27 -1.50 12.84
C ALA A 66 -15.80 -1.54 13.08
N PHE A 67 -16.61 -1.08 12.11
CA PHE A 67 -18.06 -1.22 12.20
C PHE A 67 -18.52 -2.60 11.78
N ARG A 68 -19.62 -3.08 12.37
CA ARG A 68 -20.26 -4.34 11.95
C ARG A 68 -20.70 -4.26 10.50
N ASP A 69 -20.36 -5.30 9.74
CA ASP A 69 -20.79 -5.43 8.34
C ASP A 69 -22.31 -5.35 8.20
N SER A 70 -22.74 -4.51 7.26
CA SER A 70 -24.14 -4.34 6.87
C SER A 70 -24.20 -3.71 5.47
N HIS A 71 -25.36 -3.78 4.81
CA HIS A 71 -25.53 -3.16 3.49
C HIS A 71 -25.23 -1.65 3.51
N VAL A 72 -25.62 -0.95 4.58
CA VAL A 72 -25.33 0.48 4.75
C VAL A 72 -23.83 0.74 4.86
N GLN A 73 -23.11 -0.10 5.61
CA GLN A 73 -21.65 0.03 5.73
C GLN A 73 -20.93 -0.32 4.44
N GLN A 74 -21.41 -1.32 3.68
CA GLN A 74 -20.87 -1.62 2.36
C GLN A 74 -21.05 -0.45 1.38
N GLY A 75 -22.21 0.21 1.39
CA GLY A 75 -22.44 1.40 0.58
C GLY A 75 -21.48 2.53 0.94
N ARG A 76 -21.30 2.81 2.23
CA ARG A 76 -20.32 3.79 2.70
C ARG A 76 -18.88 3.43 2.29
N LEU A 77 -18.52 2.15 2.37
CA LEU A 77 -17.18 1.69 2.03
C LEU A 77 -16.91 1.90 0.55
N TYR A 78 -17.91 1.61 -0.28
CA TYR A 78 -17.88 1.90 -1.70
C TYR A 78 -17.68 3.39 -1.98
N ASP A 79 -18.38 4.28 -1.28
CA ASP A 79 -18.24 5.73 -1.43
C ASP A 79 -16.82 6.20 -1.06
N VAL A 80 -16.30 5.77 0.09
CA VAL A 80 -14.96 6.17 0.57
C VAL A 80 -13.87 5.65 -0.37
N HIS A 81 -13.97 4.40 -0.85
CA HIS A 81 -13.05 3.90 -1.89
C HIS A 81 -13.20 4.69 -3.18
N GLY A 82 -14.42 5.05 -3.57
CA GLY A 82 -14.70 5.90 -4.73
C GLY A 82 -14.02 7.28 -4.61
N TRP A 83 -13.89 7.83 -3.41
CA TRP A 83 -13.13 9.06 -3.17
C TRP A 83 -11.63 8.83 -3.34
N LEU A 84 -11.09 7.75 -2.80
CA LEU A 84 -9.67 7.41 -2.97
C LEU A 84 -9.28 7.30 -4.46
N TYR A 85 -10.15 6.70 -5.29
CA TYR A 85 -9.95 6.63 -6.75
C TYR A 85 -9.97 7.98 -7.46
N LYS A 86 -10.59 9.01 -6.87
CA LYS A 86 -10.61 10.37 -7.43
C LYS A 86 -9.35 11.17 -7.07
N MET A 87 -8.60 10.75 -6.06
CA MET A 87 -7.40 11.46 -5.61
C MET A 87 -6.25 11.29 -6.61
N SER A 88 -5.61 12.40 -6.93
CA SER A 88 -4.41 12.45 -7.74
C SER A 88 -3.22 11.87 -6.98
N GLY A 89 -2.28 11.25 -7.69
CA GLY A 89 -1.01 10.83 -7.13
C GLY A 89 -0.20 11.93 -6.46
N ILE A 90 -0.43 13.20 -6.80
CA ILE A 90 0.23 14.36 -6.17
C ILE A 90 -0.11 14.46 -4.67
N SER A 91 -1.32 14.02 -4.29
CA SER A 91 -1.75 13.98 -2.88
C SER A 91 -1.03 12.93 -2.04
N PHE A 92 -0.20 12.07 -2.66
CA PHE A 92 0.54 11.03 -1.98
C PHE A 92 1.38 11.58 -0.83
N SER A 93 1.36 10.84 0.27
CA SER A 93 2.18 11.06 1.45
C SER A 93 2.60 9.71 1.99
N LEU A 94 3.85 9.64 2.46
CA LEU A 94 4.43 8.42 3.00
C LEU A 94 3.67 7.97 4.25
N THR A 95 3.33 6.69 4.32
CA THR A 95 2.64 6.06 5.45
C THR A 95 3.44 4.91 6.08
N LEU A 96 4.37 4.31 5.34
CA LEU A 96 5.18 3.17 5.79
C LEU A 96 6.61 3.59 6.16
N ASP A 97 7.15 2.93 7.18
CA ASP A 97 8.53 3.13 7.59
C ASP A 97 9.50 2.32 6.70
N LEU A 98 10.13 3.02 5.77
CA LEU A 98 11.16 2.48 4.87
C LEU A 98 12.59 2.70 5.39
N LYS A 99 12.77 3.07 6.66
CA LYS A 99 14.06 3.45 7.24
C LYS A 99 14.48 2.60 8.45
N SER A 100 13.57 2.35 9.40
CA SER A 100 13.93 1.74 10.69
C SER A 100 14.44 0.32 10.55
N MET A 101 15.40 -0.06 11.39
CA MET A 101 16.05 -1.38 11.39
C MET A 101 15.82 -2.09 12.73
N PRO A 102 15.36 -3.35 12.74
CA PRO A 102 14.84 -4.11 11.59
C PRO A 102 13.55 -3.49 11.01
N PRO A 103 13.14 -3.85 9.78
CA PRO A 103 11.86 -3.39 9.24
C PRO A 103 10.70 -3.72 10.20
N PRO A 104 9.92 -2.73 10.66
CA PRO A 104 8.89 -2.96 11.65
C PRO A 104 7.75 -3.77 11.03
N HIS A 105 7.21 -4.75 11.74
CA HIS A 105 6.02 -5.47 11.28
C HIS A 105 4.81 -4.51 11.26
N THR A 106 4.19 -4.33 10.09
CA THR A 106 3.10 -3.35 9.93
C THR A 106 1.79 -4.05 9.59
N THR A 107 0.84 -4.01 10.52
CA THR A 107 -0.53 -4.50 10.34
C THR A 107 -1.21 -3.71 9.22
N GLY A 108 -1.84 -4.40 8.25
CA GLY A 108 -2.54 -3.76 7.12
C GLY A 108 -1.70 -3.61 5.83
N VAL A 109 -0.43 -4.02 5.85
CA VAL A 109 0.32 -4.20 4.59
C VAL A 109 -0.19 -5.39 3.81
N TYR A 110 -0.74 -6.43 4.45
CA TYR A 110 -1.35 -7.59 3.81
C TYR A 110 -2.87 -7.42 3.76
N VAL A 111 -3.43 -7.14 2.58
CA VAL A 111 -4.86 -6.82 2.41
C VAL A 111 -5.72 -8.09 2.33
N THR A 112 -5.12 -9.26 2.10
CA THR A 112 -5.86 -10.51 1.88
C THR A 112 -5.18 -11.66 2.62
N PRO A 113 -5.94 -12.58 3.26
CA PRO A 113 -5.40 -13.84 3.74
C PRO A 113 -4.69 -14.54 2.58
N ASN A 114 -3.38 -14.73 2.72
CA ASN A 114 -2.52 -15.30 1.69
C ASN A 114 -1.76 -16.46 2.31
N GLN A 115 -1.85 -17.64 1.70
CA GLN A 115 -1.21 -18.87 2.21
C GLN A 115 0.16 -19.14 1.58
N GLY A 116 0.67 -18.20 0.78
CA GLY A 116 1.88 -18.36 0.00
C GLY A 116 1.68 -19.27 -1.22
N PHE A 117 2.77 -19.54 -1.93
CA PHE A 117 2.79 -20.54 -3.00
C PHE A 117 2.96 -21.95 -2.40
N HIS A 118 2.21 -22.92 -2.92
CA HIS A 118 2.31 -24.32 -2.51
C HIS A 118 3.06 -25.17 -3.54
N THR A 119 3.00 -24.78 -4.81
CA THR A 119 3.61 -25.47 -5.94
C THR A 119 4.34 -24.51 -6.89
N MET A 120 5.17 -25.05 -7.79
CA MET A 120 5.75 -24.26 -8.87
C MET A 120 4.70 -23.81 -9.89
N GLU A 121 3.59 -24.54 -10.04
CA GLU A 121 2.48 -24.12 -10.90
C GLU A 121 1.84 -22.83 -10.38
N ASP A 122 1.73 -22.67 -9.05
CA ASP A 122 1.23 -21.43 -8.44
C ASP A 122 2.17 -20.24 -8.71
N VAL A 123 3.49 -20.48 -8.67
CA VAL A 123 4.51 -19.47 -8.98
C VAL A 123 4.39 -19.02 -10.44
N GLU A 124 4.29 -19.97 -11.37
CA GLU A 124 4.09 -19.67 -12.79
C GLU A 124 2.75 -18.97 -13.06
N GLU A 125 1.68 -19.33 -12.36
CA GLU A 125 0.41 -18.59 -12.44
C GLU A 125 0.59 -17.14 -11.97
N GLY A 126 1.37 -16.92 -10.90
CA GLY A 126 1.76 -15.59 -10.44
C GLY A 126 2.46 -14.78 -11.55
N PHE A 127 3.41 -15.39 -12.26
CA PHE A 127 4.10 -14.74 -13.38
C PHE A 127 3.21 -14.53 -14.63
N ASP A 128 2.29 -15.44 -14.91
CA ASP A 128 1.29 -15.26 -15.98
C ASP A 128 0.37 -14.06 -15.67
N ARG A 129 -0.07 -13.93 -14.41
CA ARG A 129 -0.84 -12.75 -13.96
C ARG A 129 -0.03 -11.46 -14.10
N LEU A 130 1.26 -11.45 -13.73
CA LEU A 130 2.15 -10.30 -13.95
C LEU A 130 2.29 -9.96 -15.44
N SER A 131 2.48 -10.97 -16.29
CA SER A 131 2.62 -10.80 -17.73
C SER A 131 1.35 -10.22 -18.36
N LYS A 132 0.18 -10.70 -17.95
CA LYS A 132 -1.12 -10.13 -18.34
C LYS A 132 -1.27 -8.69 -17.86
N ALA A 133 -0.88 -8.39 -16.63
CA ALA A 133 -0.92 -7.03 -16.10
C ALA A 133 -0.02 -6.08 -16.89
N LYS A 134 1.21 -6.50 -17.23
CA LYS A 134 2.12 -5.75 -18.10
C LYS A 134 1.49 -5.44 -19.46
N ALA A 135 0.81 -6.41 -20.06
CA ALA A 135 0.15 -6.23 -21.35
C ALA A 135 -0.96 -5.16 -21.33
N THR A 136 -1.58 -4.91 -20.17
CA THR A 136 -2.60 -3.84 -20.03
C THR A 136 -2.02 -2.44 -20.09
N LYS A 137 -0.71 -2.27 -19.85
CA LYS A 137 -0.05 -0.97 -19.65
C LYS A 137 -0.71 -0.09 -18.58
N SER A 138 -1.45 -0.70 -17.66
CA SER A 138 -2.06 -0.02 -16.53
C SER A 138 -1.12 -0.08 -15.32
N PHE A 139 -0.61 1.08 -14.92
CA PHE A 139 0.23 1.20 -13.72
C PHE A 139 -0.47 0.72 -12.45
N GLY A 140 -1.74 1.08 -12.27
CA GLY A 140 -2.52 0.65 -11.10
C GLY A 140 -2.71 -0.87 -11.07
N PHE A 141 -2.96 -1.49 -12.22
CA PHE A 141 -3.11 -2.94 -12.28
C PHE A 141 -1.77 -3.65 -12.07
N LEU A 142 -0.69 -3.17 -12.71
CA LEU A 142 0.64 -3.77 -12.57
C LEU A 142 1.19 -3.64 -11.14
N THR A 143 1.05 -2.48 -10.50
CA THR A 143 1.45 -2.29 -9.10
C THR A 143 0.65 -3.22 -8.17
N MET A 144 -0.68 -3.32 -8.36
CA MET A 144 -1.49 -4.24 -7.56
C MET A 144 -1.11 -5.71 -7.74
N THR A 145 -0.91 -6.18 -8.97
CA THR A 145 -0.50 -7.57 -9.23
C THR A 145 0.89 -7.84 -8.66
N SER A 146 1.81 -6.89 -8.77
CA SER A 146 3.17 -6.99 -8.22
C SER A 146 3.17 -7.05 -6.69
N TYR A 147 2.39 -6.19 -6.05
CA TYR A 147 2.17 -6.21 -4.62
C TYR A 147 1.60 -7.56 -4.16
N THR A 148 0.58 -8.08 -4.84
CA THR A 148 -0.01 -9.38 -4.50
C THR A 148 1.01 -10.51 -4.65
N PHE A 149 1.78 -10.53 -5.74
CA PHE A 149 2.84 -11.53 -5.95
C PHE A 149 3.84 -11.50 -4.80
N LEU A 150 4.36 -10.32 -4.44
CA LEU A 150 5.37 -10.18 -3.40
C LEU A 150 4.82 -10.49 -2.00
N ALA A 151 3.56 -10.15 -1.74
CA ALA A 151 2.86 -10.57 -0.53
C ALA A 151 2.75 -12.11 -0.45
N THR A 152 2.48 -12.80 -1.57
CA THR A 152 2.49 -14.27 -1.65
C THR A 152 3.89 -14.83 -1.42
N VAL A 153 4.92 -14.24 -2.00
CA VAL A 153 6.33 -14.64 -1.78
C VAL A 153 6.66 -14.63 -0.29
N LEU A 154 6.32 -13.57 0.43
CA LEU A 154 6.59 -13.45 1.86
C LEU A 154 5.85 -14.46 2.74
N MET A 155 4.70 -14.97 2.28
CA MET A 155 3.92 -16.02 2.97
C MET A 155 4.34 -17.44 2.56
N THR A 156 5.20 -17.58 1.55
CA THR A 156 5.61 -18.89 1.02
C THR A 156 6.59 -19.57 1.98
N GLN A 157 6.14 -20.66 2.60
CA GLN A 157 6.97 -21.43 3.54
C GLN A 157 8.07 -22.23 2.82
N ASN A 158 7.77 -22.78 1.65
CA ASN A 158 8.74 -23.58 0.89
C ASN A 158 9.64 -22.69 0.01
N GLN A 159 10.77 -22.25 0.59
CA GLN A 159 11.75 -21.40 -0.12
C GLN A 159 12.33 -22.02 -1.40
N LYS A 160 12.22 -23.34 -1.60
CA LYS A 160 12.65 -23.99 -2.86
C LYS A 160 11.79 -23.59 -4.06
N LEU A 161 10.58 -23.09 -3.83
CA LEU A 161 9.71 -22.55 -4.87
C LEU A 161 10.17 -21.18 -5.37
N LEU A 162 11.04 -20.51 -4.60
CA LEU A 162 11.49 -19.16 -4.85
C LEU A 162 13.03 -19.12 -4.88
N PRO A 163 13.69 -19.86 -5.79
CA PRO A 163 15.12 -19.71 -5.98
C PRO A 163 15.43 -18.28 -6.44
N ILE A 164 16.70 -17.87 -6.30
CA ILE A 164 17.11 -16.50 -6.62
C ILE A 164 16.76 -16.09 -8.06
N ASP A 165 16.80 -17.03 -9.01
CA ASP A 165 16.46 -16.77 -10.41
C ASP A 165 14.99 -16.33 -10.59
N GLU A 166 14.04 -16.89 -9.84
CA GLU A 166 12.64 -16.45 -9.89
C GLU A 166 12.48 -15.05 -9.27
N LEU A 167 13.26 -14.74 -8.22
CA LEU A 167 13.23 -13.42 -7.61
C LEU A 167 13.82 -12.35 -8.54
N VAL A 168 14.87 -12.69 -9.28
CA VAL A 168 15.43 -11.83 -10.33
C VAL A 168 14.42 -11.64 -11.47
N ARG A 169 13.75 -12.71 -11.91
CA ARG A 169 12.66 -12.63 -12.89
C ARG A 169 11.53 -11.71 -12.42
N PHE A 170 11.20 -11.71 -11.14
CA PHE A 170 10.23 -10.75 -10.58
C PHE A 170 10.72 -9.30 -10.69
N ASN A 171 11.99 -9.04 -10.33
CA ASN A 171 12.60 -7.71 -10.46
C ASN A 171 12.59 -7.19 -11.91
N GLU A 172 12.86 -8.05 -12.90
CA GLU A 172 12.75 -7.72 -14.33
C GLU A 172 11.31 -7.36 -14.74
N ASN A 173 10.31 -7.99 -14.14
CA ASN A 173 8.90 -7.65 -14.39
C ASN A 173 8.53 -6.27 -13.86
N LEU A 174 9.17 -5.83 -12.78
CA LEU A 174 8.97 -4.49 -12.19
C LEU A 174 9.64 -3.38 -13.00
N GLN A 175 10.74 -3.65 -13.71
CA GLN A 175 11.43 -2.64 -14.53
C GLN A 175 10.51 -2.03 -15.61
N VAL A 176 9.50 -2.77 -16.07
CA VAL A 176 8.50 -2.25 -17.02
C VAL A 176 7.68 -1.09 -16.45
N LEU A 177 7.63 -0.91 -15.12
CA LEU A 177 7.00 0.27 -14.51
C LEU A 177 7.74 1.57 -14.89
N GLU A 178 9.03 1.54 -15.21
CA GLU A 178 9.76 2.72 -15.70
C GLU A 178 9.29 3.18 -17.08
N GLU A 179 8.88 2.22 -17.92
CA GLU A 179 8.41 2.50 -19.28
C GLU A 179 7.00 3.12 -19.28
N LEU A 180 6.24 2.92 -18.20
CA LEU A 180 4.95 3.53 -17.98
C LEU A 180 5.20 4.94 -17.43
N ASN A 181 5.47 5.92 -18.29
CA ASN A 181 5.68 7.32 -17.88
C ASN A 181 4.51 7.81 -16.98
N VAL A 182 4.73 7.88 -15.66
CA VAL A 182 3.68 8.19 -14.66
C VAL A 182 3.65 9.67 -14.28
N GLU A 183 4.67 10.44 -14.68
CA GLU A 183 4.81 11.84 -14.27
C GLU A 183 3.75 12.73 -14.93
N GLY A 184 2.90 13.34 -14.11
CA GLY A 184 1.90 14.32 -14.56
C GLY A 184 0.69 13.72 -15.27
N GLU A 185 0.56 12.39 -15.29
CA GLU A 185 -0.54 11.71 -15.95
C GLU A 185 -1.80 11.67 -15.06
N SER A 186 -2.94 12.11 -15.59
CA SER A 186 -4.21 12.16 -14.86
C SER A 186 -4.78 10.79 -14.48
N TRP A 187 -4.22 9.70 -15.01
CA TRP A 187 -4.60 8.33 -14.66
C TRP A 187 -3.79 7.77 -13.47
N ALA A 188 -2.72 8.43 -13.05
CA ALA A 188 -1.93 8.04 -11.89
C ALA A 188 -2.66 8.42 -10.59
N VAL A 189 -3.51 7.51 -10.12
CA VAL A 189 -4.29 7.69 -8.89
C VAL A 189 -3.45 7.43 -7.63
N LEU A 190 -3.79 8.11 -6.54
CA LEU A 190 -3.16 7.97 -5.22
C LEU A 190 -2.96 6.51 -4.80
N GLN A 191 -3.96 5.65 -5.03
CA GLN A 191 -3.92 4.25 -4.64
C GLN A 191 -2.74 3.49 -5.28
N SER A 192 -2.36 3.83 -6.51
CA SER A 192 -1.23 3.19 -7.20
C SER A 192 0.10 3.52 -6.52
N TYR A 193 0.28 4.77 -6.07
CA TYR A 193 1.46 5.17 -5.30
C TYR A 193 1.49 4.56 -3.90
N GLN A 194 0.34 4.45 -3.23
CA GLN A 194 0.24 3.72 -1.96
C GLN A 194 0.57 2.23 -2.14
N THR A 195 0.19 1.64 -3.27
CA THR A 195 0.51 0.24 -3.59
C THR A 195 2.00 0.09 -3.91
N LEU A 196 2.59 1.04 -4.63
CA LEU A 196 4.03 1.09 -4.88
C LEU A 196 4.84 1.22 -3.57
N GLU A 197 4.37 2.03 -2.63
CA GLU A 197 4.97 2.14 -1.29
C GLU A 197 4.96 0.79 -0.56
N LYS A 198 3.85 0.04 -0.66
CA LYS A 198 3.75 -1.33 -0.10
C LYS A 198 4.71 -2.30 -0.79
N ILE A 199 4.89 -2.22 -2.11
CA ILE A 199 5.89 -3.04 -2.82
C ILE A 199 7.28 -2.78 -2.25
N LEU A 200 7.69 -1.52 -2.15
CA LEU A 200 8.99 -1.14 -1.58
C LEU A 200 9.15 -1.69 -0.16
N TYR A 201 8.15 -1.52 0.69
CA TYR A 201 8.18 -2.05 2.05
C TYR A 201 8.33 -3.58 2.07
N LEU A 202 7.55 -4.32 1.27
CA LEU A 202 7.63 -5.78 1.21
C LEU A 202 8.98 -6.24 0.65
N MET A 203 9.52 -5.56 -0.36
CA MET A 203 10.86 -5.85 -0.89
C MET A 203 11.88 -5.69 0.22
N ARG A 204 11.78 -4.61 1.02
CA ARG A 204 12.66 -4.35 2.16
C ARG A 204 12.60 -5.44 3.22
N VAL A 205 11.41 -5.89 3.59
CA VAL A 205 11.20 -7.00 4.53
C VAL A 205 11.87 -8.26 3.98
N PHE A 206 11.65 -8.55 2.70
CA PHE A 206 12.18 -9.76 2.08
C PHE A 206 13.71 -9.72 1.90
N MET A 207 14.28 -8.58 1.55
CA MET A 207 15.74 -8.35 1.53
C MET A 207 16.39 -8.56 2.91
N HIS A 208 15.69 -8.20 3.99
CA HIS A 208 16.17 -8.45 5.35
C HIS A 208 16.20 -9.95 5.67
N GLN A 209 15.22 -10.71 5.17
CA GLN A 209 15.14 -12.17 5.36
C GLN A 209 16.11 -12.94 4.45
N ARG A 210 16.41 -12.40 3.25
CA ARG A 210 17.21 -13.08 2.21
C ARG A 210 18.29 -12.15 1.64
N PRO A 211 19.52 -12.20 2.18
CA PRO A 211 20.63 -11.37 1.73
C PRO A 211 20.96 -11.50 0.23
N GLU A 212 20.78 -12.69 -0.36
CA GLU A 212 20.99 -12.91 -1.80
C GLU A 212 20.01 -12.12 -2.67
N TYR A 213 18.80 -11.83 -2.16
CA TYR A 213 17.82 -11.01 -2.86
C TYR A 213 18.15 -9.52 -2.74
N LEU A 214 18.74 -9.08 -1.62
CA LEU A 214 19.23 -7.71 -1.46
C LEU A 214 20.20 -7.35 -2.59
N GLU A 215 21.19 -8.20 -2.84
CA GLU A 215 22.22 -7.95 -3.86
C GLU A 215 21.62 -7.77 -5.27
N SER A 216 20.60 -8.55 -5.62
CA SER A 216 19.97 -8.52 -6.95
C SER A 216 18.85 -7.50 -7.12
N SER A 217 18.46 -6.78 -6.07
CA SER A 217 17.26 -5.93 -6.07
C SER A 217 17.51 -4.44 -5.90
N THR A 218 18.74 -4.02 -5.60
CA THR A 218 19.12 -2.61 -5.42
C THR A 218 18.70 -1.74 -6.61
N GLY A 219 19.06 -2.15 -7.83
CA GLY A 219 18.69 -1.42 -9.04
C GLY A 219 17.17 -1.28 -9.21
N THR A 220 16.40 -2.35 -8.96
CA THR A 220 14.94 -2.31 -9.02
C THR A 220 14.34 -1.40 -7.96
N VAL A 221 14.89 -1.34 -6.74
CA VAL A 221 14.41 -0.40 -5.72
C VAL A 221 14.63 1.05 -6.17
N ASP A 222 15.81 1.37 -6.69
CA ASP A 222 16.13 2.72 -7.16
C ASP A 222 15.19 3.14 -8.30
N THR A 223 14.93 2.24 -9.23
CA THR A 223 13.90 2.33 -10.27
C THR A 223 12.52 2.67 -9.70
N LEU A 224 12.02 1.88 -8.73
CA LEU A 224 10.70 2.10 -8.15
C LEU A 224 10.61 3.42 -7.38
N LEU A 225 11.69 3.82 -6.70
CA LEU A 225 11.76 5.11 -6.02
C LEU A 225 11.69 6.28 -7.01
N ALA A 226 12.25 6.11 -8.21
CA ALA A 226 12.22 7.14 -9.25
C ALA A 226 10.80 7.47 -9.73
N LEU A 227 9.87 6.52 -9.66
CA LEU A 227 8.48 6.66 -10.09
C LEU A 227 7.66 7.63 -9.21
N PHE A 228 8.05 7.82 -7.94
CA PHE A 228 7.36 8.78 -7.07
C PHE A 228 7.63 10.22 -7.50
N PRO A 229 6.66 11.13 -7.32
CA PRO A 229 6.89 12.56 -7.52
C PRO A 229 8.14 13.02 -6.77
N PRO A 230 9.04 13.81 -7.38
CA PRO A 230 10.33 14.15 -6.77
C PRO A 230 10.23 14.74 -5.35
N SER A 231 9.19 15.54 -5.08
CA SER A 231 8.91 16.14 -3.77
C SER A 231 8.35 15.18 -2.72
N LYS A 232 7.90 13.99 -3.14
CA LYS A 232 7.26 12.97 -2.32
C LYS A 232 8.05 11.65 -2.27
N ARG A 233 9.19 11.59 -2.97
CA ARG A 233 10.01 10.38 -3.08
C ARG A 233 10.41 9.87 -1.69
N PRO A 234 10.11 8.60 -1.37
CA PRO A 234 10.52 8.02 -0.11
C PRO A 234 12.04 7.96 0.03
N ILE A 235 12.52 8.04 1.28
CA ILE A 235 13.90 7.68 1.60
C ILE A 235 13.89 6.22 2.05
N PHE A 236 14.59 5.38 1.31
CA PHE A 236 14.70 3.95 1.54
C PHE A 236 16.05 3.60 2.16
N VAL A 237 16.05 2.85 3.27
CA VAL A 237 17.28 2.33 3.90
C VAL A 237 17.33 0.83 3.70
N TYR A 238 18.35 0.37 2.97
CA TYR A 238 18.62 -1.04 2.71
C TYR A 238 18.94 -1.79 4.02
N PRO A 239 18.40 -3.01 4.22
CA PRO A 239 18.76 -3.86 5.36
C PRO A 239 20.25 -4.22 5.38
N SER A 240 20.84 -4.31 6.57
CA SER A 240 22.23 -4.75 6.75
C SER A 240 22.35 -6.26 6.56
N SER A 241 23.40 -6.73 5.87
CA SER A 241 23.67 -8.14 5.58
C SER A 241 24.19 -8.96 6.78
N THR A 242 24.30 -8.36 7.97
CA THR A 242 24.77 -9.05 9.18
C THR A 242 23.68 -9.93 9.77
N THR A 243 23.68 -11.20 9.34
CA THR A 243 23.17 -12.42 10.00
C THR A 243 21.92 -12.22 10.88
N ALA A 244 20.74 -12.42 10.29
CA ALA A 244 19.59 -12.86 11.05
C ALA A 244 19.89 -14.24 11.63
N GLU A 245 20.13 -14.34 12.94
CA GLU A 245 19.99 -15.62 13.63
C GLU A 245 18.54 -16.11 13.47
N PRO A 246 18.29 -17.41 13.24
CA PRO A 246 16.95 -17.95 13.16
C PRO A 246 16.32 -17.93 14.56
N GLY A 247 15.76 -16.77 14.93
CA GLY A 247 14.94 -16.61 16.12
C GLY A 247 13.66 -17.40 15.93
N SER A 248 13.52 -18.48 16.69
CA SER A 248 12.29 -19.21 16.89
C SER A 248 11.25 -18.29 17.54
N GLU A 249 10.50 -17.54 16.73
CA GLU A 249 9.26 -16.93 17.21
C GLU A 249 8.14 -17.94 16.99
N THR A 250 7.86 -18.66 18.06
CA THR A 250 6.65 -19.46 18.23
C THR A 250 5.43 -18.62 17.84
N PHE A 251 4.69 -19.11 16.85
CA PHE A 251 3.30 -18.71 16.62
C PHE A 251 2.54 -18.85 17.94
N VAL A 252 2.15 -17.72 18.54
CA VAL A 252 1.13 -17.71 19.57
C VAL A 252 -0.19 -17.54 18.83
N ASP A 253 -0.88 -18.65 18.61
CA ASP A 253 -2.32 -18.66 18.30
C ASP A 253 -3.06 -18.07 19.51
N GLU A 254 -3.38 -16.78 19.47
CA GLU A 254 -4.45 -16.23 20.32
C GLU A 254 -5.79 -16.40 19.61
N PHE A 255 -6.19 -17.66 19.47
CA PHE A 255 -7.59 -18.07 19.52
C PHE A 255 -7.66 -19.27 20.45
N SER A 256 -7.65 -18.99 21.75
CA SER A 256 -8.12 -19.92 22.77
C SER A 256 -9.38 -19.33 23.38
N ASP A 257 -10.46 -20.11 23.31
CA ASP A 257 -11.82 -19.80 23.71
C ASP A 257 -11.94 -19.28 25.15
N GLU A 258 -12.72 -18.21 25.33
CA GLU A 258 -13.79 -18.08 26.35
C GLU A 258 -14.96 -17.25 25.79
#